data_AF-A0A641S501-F1
#
_entry.id   AF-A0A641S501-F1
#
_cell.length_a   1.000
_cell.length_b   1.000
_cell.length_c   1.000
_cell.angle_alpha   90.00
_cell.angle_beta   90.00
_cell.angle_gamma   90.00
#
_symmetry.space_group_name_H-M   'P 1'
#
loop_
_entity.id
_entity.type
_entity.pdbx_description
1 polymer ?
#
loop_
_entity_poly.entity_id
_entity_poly.type
_entity_poly.pdbx_seq_one_letter_code
_entity_poly.pdbx_strand_id
1 'polypeptide(L)' 'ASVGGKASKTENSWQGGMRAGIGSVDEVNVNEDGSLKYIRRLNGDQDHQGRHVRIPVGEFSILHVKLYEYK' A
#
# COMPACT_ATOMS: atom_id res chain seq x y z
N ALA A 1 31.44 11.14 -27.39
CA ALA A 1 30.96 12.09 -26.36
C ALA A 1 29.53 11.71 -25.99
N SER A 2 29.28 11.25 -24.76
CA SER A 2 27.92 10.99 -24.29
C SER A 2 27.52 12.12 -23.34
N VAL A 3 26.63 12.98 -23.83
CA VAL A 3 26.05 14.10 -23.08
C VAL A 3 24.99 13.56 -22.12
N GLY A 4 25.41 13.22 -20.90
CA GLY A 4 24.49 12.91 -19.80
C GLY A 4 23.94 14.20 -19.20
N GLY A 5 22.81 14.67 -19.70
CA GLY A 5 22.05 15.77 -19.09
C GLY A 5 21.50 15.34 -17.73
N LYS A 6 21.98 15.95 -16.64
CA LYS A 6 21.38 15.78 -15.31
C LYS A 6 20.05 16.52 -15.28
N ALA A 7 18.94 15.80 -15.48
CA ALA A 7 17.64 16.30 -15.07
C ALA A 7 17.69 16.57 -13.56
N SER A 8 17.38 17.80 -13.14
CA SER A 8 17.27 18.13 -11.72
C SER A 8 16.12 17.30 -11.14
N LYS A 9 16.46 16.27 -10.34
CA LYS A 9 15.48 15.58 -9.51
C LYS A 9 14.93 16.62 -8.53
N THR A 10 13.69 17.06 -8.73
CA THR A 10 12.95 17.74 -7.68
C THR A 10 12.73 16.69 -6.61
N GLU A 11 13.58 16.70 -5.59
CA GLU A 11 13.42 15.86 -4.41
C GLU A 11 12.14 16.35 -3.71
N ASN A 12 11.03 15.64 -3.89
CA ASN A 12 9.87 15.78 -3.02
C ASN A 12 10.26 15.21 -1.65
N SER A 13 11.09 15.95 -0.92
CA SER A 13 11.49 15.62 0.42
C SER A 13 10.35 15.97 1.37
N TRP A 14 10.02 15.01 2.23
CA TRP A 14 9.00 15.18 3.24
C TRP A 14 9.42 16.28 4.23
N GLN A 15 8.56 17.27 4.47
CA GLN A 15 8.91 18.50 5.19
C GLN A 15 8.68 18.45 6.72
N GLY A 16 8.51 17.26 7.30
CA GLY A 16 8.13 17.11 8.71
C GLY A 16 6.65 16.76 8.89
N GLY A 17 6.28 16.23 10.07
CA GLY A 17 4.91 15.84 10.43
C GLY A 17 4.78 14.40 10.95
N MET A 18 3.57 13.86 10.93
CA MET A 18 3.31 12.42 11.10
C MET A 18 3.31 11.76 9.71
N ARG A 19 3.81 10.53 9.63
CA ARG A 19 3.80 9.67 8.45
C ARG A 19 2.74 8.60 8.62
N ALA A 20 2.10 8.19 7.54
CA ALA A 20 1.19 7.04 7.56
C ALA A 20 1.92 5.80 7.05
N GLY A 21 1.82 4.70 7.81
CA GLY A 21 2.28 3.37 7.42
C GLY A 21 1.09 2.44 7.21
N ILE A 22 1.29 1.38 6.41
CA ILE A 22 0.30 0.31 6.27
C ILE A 22 0.50 -0.67 7.42
N GLY A 23 -0.50 -0.78 8.30
CA GLY A 23 -0.47 -1.66 9.46
C GLY A 23 -0.91 -3.08 9.12
N SER A 24 -2.08 -3.23 8.50
CA SER A 24 -2.57 -4.53 8.04
C SER A 24 -3.29 -4.42 6.71
N VAL A 25 -3.18 -5.47 5.90
CA VAL A 25 -3.90 -5.65 4.64
C VAL A 25 -4.62 -6.98 4.71
N ASP A 26 -5.94 -6.93 4.74
CA ASP A 26 -6.79 -8.12 4.81
C ASP A 26 -7.57 -8.30 3.51
N GLU A 27 -7.48 -9.47 2.90
CA GLU A 27 -8.45 -9.87 1.90
C GLU A 27 -9.76 -10.28 2.60
N VAL A 28 -10.88 -9.74 2.13
CA VAL A 28 -12.20 -9.93 2.72
C VAL A 28 -13.26 -10.17 1.64
N ASN A 29 -14.41 -10.70 2.05
CA ASN A 29 -15.67 -10.61 1.31
C ASN A 29 -16.64 -9.69 2.04
N VAL A 30 -17.58 -9.10 1.30
CA VAL A 30 -18.71 -8.36 1.88
C VAL A 30 -19.90 -9.31 1.93
N ASN A 31 -20.43 -9.58 3.12
CA ASN A 31 -21.63 -10.38 3.31
C ASN A 31 -22.89 -9.58 2.92
N GLU A 32 -24.04 -10.25 2.79
CA GLU A 32 -25.32 -9.61 2.44
C GLU A 32 -25.76 -8.54 3.44
N ASP A 33 -25.37 -8.69 4.72
CA ASP A 33 -25.62 -7.72 5.79
C ASP A 33 -24.62 -6.55 5.83
N GLY A 34 -23.68 -6.51 4.88
CA GLY A 34 -22.62 -5.51 4.80
C GLY A 34 -21.41 -5.77 5.70
N SER A 35 -21.42 -6.84 6.51
CA SER A 35 -20.28 -7.20 7.35
C SER A 35 -19.11 -7.74 6.51
N LEU A 36 -17.88 -7.50 6.97
CA LEU A 36 -16.68 -8.02 6.31
C LEU A 36 -16.35 -9.42 6.82
N LYS A 37 -16.33 -10.40 5.91
CA LYS A 37 -15.86 -11.75 6.19
C LYS A 37 -14.37 -11.85 5.83
N TYR A 38 -13.53 -12.05 6.85
CA TYR A 38 -12.09 -12.27 6.66
C TYR A 38 -11.80 -13.49 5.78
N ILE A 39 -10.85 -13.34 4.85
CA ILE A 39 -10.31 -14.45 4.03
C ILE A 39 -8.88 -14.74 4.47
N ARG A 40 -7.96 -13.77 4.33
CA ARG A 40 -6.55 -13.91 4.71
C ARG A 40 -5.85 -12.55 4.90
N ARG A 41 -4.75 -12.55 5.65
CA ARG A 41 -3.80 -11.43 5.79
C ARG A 41 -2.77 -11.49 4.65
N LEU A 42 -2.56 -10.37 3.95
CA LEU A 42 -1.39 -10.20 3.08
C LEU A 42 -0.21 -9.67 3.90
N ASN A 43 0.99 -10.22 3.71
CA ASN A 43 2.19 -9.81 4.42
C ASN A 43 3.48 -10.09 3.62
N GLY A 44 4.63 -9.61 4.13
CA GLY A 44 5.94 -9.91 3.56
C GLY A 44 6.07 -9.37 2.14
N ASP A 45 6.38 -10.23 1.17
CA ASP A 45 6.49 -9.77 -0.23
C ASP A 45 5.13 -9.40 -0.84
N GLN A 46 4.01 -9.89 -0.30
CA GLN A 46 2.68 -9.64 -0.86
C GLN A 46 2.23 -8.18 -0.70
N ASP A 47 2.65 -7.52 0.38
CA ASP A 47 2.39 -6.09 0.63
C ASP A 47 3.67 -5.23 0.49
N HIS A 48 4.71 -5.80 -0.13
CA HIS A 48 6.03 -5.19 -0.26
C HIS A 48 6.58 -4.71 1.10
N GLN A 49 6.41 -5.53 2.14
CA GLN A 49 6.78 -5.27 3.54
C GLN A 49 6.06 -4.03 4.09
N GLY A 50 4.75 -4.00 3.91
CA GLY A 50 3.88 -2.90 4.35
C GLY A 50 4.07 -1.59 3.59
N ARG A 51 4.51 -1.66 2.32
CA ARG A 51 4.76 -0.47 1.48
C ARG A 51 3.76 -0.31 0.34
N HIS A 52 3.19 -1.40 -0.17
CA HIS A 52 2.24 -1.34 -1.28
C HIS A 52 1.01 -2.22 -1.03
N VAL A 53 -0.13 -1.76 -1.54
CA VAL A 53 -1.35 -2.56 -1.66
C VAL A 53 -1.69 -2.64 -3.14
N ARG A 54 -1.91 -3.86 -3.65
CA ARG A 54 -2.20 -4.08 -5.07
C ARG A 54 -3.13 -5.27 -5.24
N ILE A 55 -4.07 -5.14 -6.18
CA ILE A 55 -4.80 -6.27 -6.76
C ILE A 55 -4.10 -6.63 -8.09
N PRO A 56 -3.75 -7.90 -8.33
CA PRO A 56 -3.15 -8.32 -9.60
C PRO A 56 -4.01 -7.97 -10.81
N VAL A 57 -3.37 -7.84 -11.98
CA VAL A 57 -4.10 -7.58 -13.23
C VAL A 57 -4.93 -8.81 -13.59
N GLY A 58 -6.21 -8.61 -13.90
CA GLY A 58 -7.13 -9.68 -14.26
C GLY A 58 -7.82 -10.35 -13.08
N GLU A 59 -7.47 -9.97 -11.84
CA GLU A 59 -8.08 -10.48 -10.61
C GLU A 59 -8.99 -9.42 -9.97
N PHE A 60 -9.99 -9.89 -9.21
CA PHE A 60 -10.82 -9.05 -8.35
C PHE A 60 -10.73 -9.54 -6.92
N SER A 61 -10.38 -8.63 -6.01
CA SER A 61 -10.34 -8.88 -4.56
C SER A 61 -10.84 -7.64 -3.83
N ILE A 62 -11.28 -7.81 -2.58
CA ILE A 62 -11.57 -6.70 -1.68
C ILE A 62 -10.50 -6.70 -0.60
N LEU A 63 -9.78 -5.59 -0.48
CA LEU A 63 -8.71 -5.43 0.50
C LEU A 63 -9.11 -4.39 1.55
N HIS A 64 -9.19 -4.80 2.81
CA HIS A 64 -9.39 -3.92 3.95
C HIS A 64 -8.03 -3.52 4.53
N VAL A 65 -7.69 -2.24 4.42
CA VAL A 65 -6.37 -1.69 4.79
C VAL A 65 -6.47 -0.84 6.04
N LYS A 66 -5.69 -1.18 7.06
CA LYS A 66 -5.55 -0.35 8.27
C LYS A 66 -4.25 0.42 8.20
N LEU A 67 -4.33 1.74 8.37
CA LEU A 67 -3.17 2.62 8.47
C LEU A 67 -2.81 2.89 9.93
N TYR A 68 -1.56 3.27 10.17
CA TYR A 68 -1.10 3.81 11.44
C TYR A 68 -0.22 5.04 11.21
N GLU A 69 -0.14 5.90 12.21
CA GLU A 69 0.75 7.05 12.16
C GLU A 69 2.08 6.75 12.87
N TYR A 70 3.18 7.26 12.34
CA TYR A 70 4.51 7.19 12.94
C TYR A 70 5.30 8.47 12.68
N LYS A 71 6.38 8.69 13.45
CA LYS A 71 7.31 9.81 13.24
C LYS A 71 8.55 9.34 12.49
#